data_AF-A0AAU9CTR4-F1
#
_entry.id   AF-A0AAU9CTR4-F1
#
_cell.length_a   1.000
_cell.length_b   1.000
_cell.length_c   1.000
_cell.angle_alpha   90.00
_cell.angle_beta   90.00
_cell.angle_gamma   90.00
#
_symmetry.space_group_name_H-M   'P 1'
#
loop_
_entity.id
_entity.type
_entity.pdbx_description
1 polymer ?
#
loop_
_entity_poly.entity_id
_entity_poly.type
_entity_poly.pdbx_seq_one_letter_code
_entity_poly.pdbx_strand_id
1 'polypeptide(L)'
;MTLVTATHIKTDRAHRRKIWQLEHRFHCSVAGTCMTLDELIQLCHKARMTVPADFSDYQLHCAFVTAISQPGPLAKLTQKHLDRKYANELKRFRQAKDVQALAEMWQAAFAAGEIPGAFWAGITHPCADEALMFRLFGDVHMLSHLQGASLRIDMERFNRYRHLVPRLQRELHKTRSDAQRRLQAKEKELMELRHQLRDLAALSHRLQATEQRLRNVETGEAHARLQKRLDEALADCHRLAARWPGDRGRLLTRGSHRSGRAPLRHPAPRTMASLRNGQFREPRAVGGVGIVCTAAQNGPSSSVPGCGGTTICTSAV
;
A
#
# COMPACT_ATOMS: atom_id res chain seq x y z
N MET A 1 -0.14 49.48 51.25
CA MET A 1 -0.67 48.23 50.64
C MET A 1 -2.18 48.39 50.52
N THR A 2 -2.64 48.73 49.33
CA THR A 2 -4.04 49.08 49.05
C THR A 2 -4.89 47.80 49.12
N LEU A 3 -5.80 47.75 50.09
CA LEU A 3 -6.80 46.70 50.22
C LEU A 3 -7.73 46.76 49.01
N VAL A 4 -7.67 45.73 48.16
CA VAL A 4 -8.65 45.50 47.10
C VAL A 4 -9.95 45.10 47.79
N THR A 5 -10.91 46.02 47.81
CA THR A 5 -12.26 45.78 48.29
C THR A 5 -12.94 44.77 47.36
N ALA A 6 -13.27 43.60 47.92
CA ALA A 6 -14.12 42.62 47.25
C ALA A 6 -15.47 43.28 46.94
N THR A 7 -15.72 43.54 45.65
CA THR A 7 -17.03 43.95 45.17
C THR A 7 -17.99 42.78 45.36
N HIS A 8 -18.77 42.83 46.43
CA HIS A 8 -19.82 41.87 46.70
C HIS A 8 -20.90 42.00 45.61
N ILE A 9 -20.78 41.20 44.55
CA ILE A 9 -21.82 41.05 43.55
C ILE A 9 -23.02 40.42 44.27
N LYS A 10 -24.09 41.19 44.48
CA LYS A 10 -25.41 40.66 44.86
C LYS A 10 -25.85 39.73 43.72
N THR A 11 -25.63 38.44 43.91
CA THR A 11 -26.14 37.41 43.01
C THR A 11 -27.62 37.23 43.29
N ASP A 12 -28.45 37.53 42.29
CA ASP A 12 -29.84 37.10 42.27
C ASP A 12 -29.84 35.56 42.16
N ARG A 13 -29.84 34.89 43.32
CA ARG A 13 -29.67 33.43 43.46
C ARG A 13 -30.82 32.63 42.83
N ALA A 14 -31.79 33.28 42.18
CA ALA A 14 -32.88 32.62 41.49
C ALA A 14 -32.50 32.10 40.09
N HIS A 15 -31.47 32.68 39.44
CA HIS A 15 -31.21 32.42 38.02
C HIS A 15 -29.77 31.95 37.74
N ARG A 16 -29.64 31.11 36.70
CA ARG A 16 -28.33 30.70 36.19
C ARG A 16 -27.54 31.92 35.71
N ARG A 17 -26.25 31.95 36.04
CA ARG A 17 -25.32 32.96 35.55
C ARG A 17 -25.21 32.87 34.03
N LYS A 18 -25.07 34.02 33.40
CA LYS A 18 -24.70 34.15 32.00
C LYS A 18 -23.19 34.04 31.85
N ILE A 19 -22.73 33.68 30.66
CA ILE A 19 -21.30 33.48 30.38
C ILE A 19 -20.48 34.75 30.71
N TRP A 20 -20.97 35.93 30.34
CA TRP A 20 -20.34 37.23 30.66
C TRP A 20 -20.49 37.67 32.14
N GLN A 21 -21.13 36.87 32.99
CA GLN A 21 -21.18 37.08 34.44
C GLN A 21 -20.17 36.19 35.18
N LEU A 22 -19.49 35.28 34.47
CA LEU A 22 -18.43 34.47 35.04
C LEU A 22 -17.15 35.32 35.17
N GLU A 23 -16.28 34.97 36.12
CA GLU A 23 -14.94 35.57 36.17
C GLU A 23 -14.12 35.20 34.92
N HIS A 24 -13.21 36.10 34.53
CA HIS A 24 -12.38 35.95 33.34
C HIS A 24 -11.69 34.58 33.26
N ARG A 25 -11.18 34.06 34.38
CA ARG A 25 -10.44 32.79 34.47
C ARG A 25 -11.21 31.56 33.96
N PHE A 26 -12.54 31.58 34.01
CA PHE A 26 -13.36 30.42 33.63
C PHE A 26 -13.61 30.33 32.12
N HIS A 27 -13.48 31.44 31.38
CA HIS A 27 -13.85 31.51 29.97
C HIS A 27 -12.98 30.62 29.08
N CYS A 28 -11.67 30.56 29.34
CA CYS A 28 -10.75 29.68 28.63
C CYS A 28 -11.17 28.20 28.78
N SER A 29 -11.47 27.76 30.01
CA SER A 29 -11.94 26.40 30.25
C SER A 29 -13.31 26.12 29.64
N VAL A 30 -14.24 27.08 29.69
CA VAL A 30 -15.54 26.93 29.02
C VAL A 30 -15.35 26.80 27.51
N ALA A 31 -14.60 27.70 26.88
CA ALA A 31 -14.36 27.65 25.44
C ALA A 31 -13.59 26.39 25.01
N GLY A 32 -12.56 25.98 25.77
CA GLY A 32 -11.71 24.84 25.44
C GLY A 32 -12.32 23.48 25.75
N THR A 33 -13.24 23.39 26.71
CA THR A 33 -13.84 22.12 27.14
C THR A 33 -15.24 21.92 26.56
N CYS A 34 -16.02 23.00 26.48
CA CYS A 34 -17.43 22.92 26.08
C CYS A 34 -17.65 23.09 24.58
N MET A 35 -16.62 23.47 23.83
CA MET A 35 -16.74 23.84 22.43
C MET A 35 -15.53 23.38 21.61
N THR A 36 -15.76 23.19 20.32
CA THR A 36 -14.73 22.93 19.31
C THR A 36 -14.28 24.24 18.66
N LEU A 37 -13.11 24.25 18.03
CA LEU A 37 -12.61 25.39 17.27
C LEU A 37 -13.57 25.78 16.13
N ASP A 38 -14.16 24.81 15.45
CA ASP A 38 -15.16 25.05 14.40
C ASP A 38 -16.40 25.77 14.95
N GLU A 39 -16.86 25.40 16.16
CA GLU A 39 -17.96 26.09 16.81
C GLU A 39 -17.60 27.54 17.16
N LEU A 40 -16.36 27.80 17.61
CA LEU A 40 -15.86 29.16 17.85
C LEU A 40 -15.92 29.99 16.56
N ILE A 41 -15.37 29.46 15.46
CA ILE A 41 -15.37 30.11 14.13
C ILE A 41 -16.79 30.42 13.67
N GLN A 42 -17.68 29.42 13.71
CA GLN A 42 -19.08 29.58 13.29
C GLN A 42 -19.81 30.66 14.10
N LEU A 43 -19.55 30.76 15.40
CA LEU A 43 -20.16 31.77 16.26
C LEU A 43 -19.59 33.16 16.00
N CYS A 44 -18.28 33.29 15.75
CA CYS A 44 -17.68 34.54 15.30
C CYS A 44 -18.32 35.05 14.00
N HIS A 45 -18.47 34.18 12.99
CA HIS A 45 -19.15 34.55 11.75
C HIS A 45 -20.61 34.96 11.98
N LYS A 46 -21.36 34.24 12.81
CA LYS A 46 -22.74 34.60 13.16
C LYS A 46 -22.83 35.93 13.92
N ALA A 47 -21.82 36.26 14.71
CA ALA A 47 -21.70 37.53 15.41
C ALA A 47 -21.20 38.68 14.50
N ARG A 48 -20.95 38.41 13.21
CA ARG A 48 -20.35 39.34 12.24
C ARG A 48 -18.97 39.85 12.67
N MET A 49 -18.22 39.02 13.39
CA MET A 49 -16.83 39.29 13.72
C MET A 49 -15.94 38.78 12.58
N THR A 50 -14.98 39.61 12.18
CA THR A 50 -13.96 39.22 11.22
C THR A 50 -12.96 38.30 11.92
N VAL A 51 -12.83 37.07 11.43
CA VAL A 51 -11.76 36.15 11.82
C VAL A 51 -10.77 36.11 10.65
N PRO A 52 -9.57 36.67 10.79
CA PRO A 52 -8.54 36.59 9.76
C PRO A 52 -8.19 35.14 9.43
N ALA A 53 -7.93 34.85 8.17
CA ALA A 53 -7.65 33.49 7.69
C ALA A 53 -6.33 32.91 8.21
N ASP A 54 -5.42 33.78 8.63
CA ASP A 54 -4.09 33.47 9.18
C ASP A 54 -4.08 33.32 10.71
N PHE A 55 -5.23 33.42 11.38
CA PHE A 55 -5.30 33.16 12.81
C PHE A 55 -4.90 31.72 13.13
N SER A 56 -3.90 31.56 13.99
CA SER A 56 -3.66 30.30 14.68
C SER A 56 -4.82 29.97 15.64
N ASP A 57 -4.98 28.69 15.95
CA ASP A 57 -5.98 28.20 16.92
C ASP A 57 -5.89 28.95 18.26
N TYR A 58 -4.68 29.24 18.72
CA TYR A 58 -4.45 30.01 19.95
C TYR A 58 -4.95 31.46 19.85
N GLN A 59 -4.65 32.15 18.74
CA GLN A 59 -5.11 33.54 18.53
C GLN A 59 -6.64 33.61 18.44
N LEU A 60 -7.26 32.68 17.70
CA LEU A 60 -8.71 32.55 17.63
C LEU A 60 -9.30 32.33 19.03
N HIS A 61 -8.74 31.40 19.80
CA HIS A 61 -9.20 31.09 21.14
C HIS A 61 -9.13 32.31 22.07
N CYS A 62 -7.99 33.01 22.12
CA CYS A 62 -7.80 34.21 22.94
C CYS A 62 -8.77 35.34 22.55
N ALA A 63 -8.95 35.59 21.25
CA ALA A 63 -9.89 36.60 20.76
C ALA A 63 -11.33 36.24 21.15
N PHE A 64 -11.71 34.97 20.99
CA PHE A 64 -13.03 34.47 21.36
C PHE A 64 -13.29 34.62 22.86
N VAL A 65 -12.38 34.13 23.71
CA VAL A 65 -12.43 34.20 25.18
C VAL A 65 -12.59 35.64 25.65
N THR A 66 -11.79 36.55 25.09
CA THR A 66 -11.87 37.98 25.43
C THR A 66 -13.24 38.54 25.09
N ALA A 67 -13.76 38.24 23.90
CA ALA A 67 -15.03 38.76 23.42
C ALA A 67 -16.26 38.21 24.17
N ILE A 68 -16.23 36.97 24.66
CA ILE A 68 -17.34 36.38 25.45
C ILE A 68 -17.34 36.84 26.92
N SER A 69 -16.24 37.41 27.41
CA SER A 69 -16.13 37.91 28.78
C SER A 69 -16.98 39.16 29.06
N GLN A 70 -17.44 39.83 28.01
CA GLN A 70 -18.26 41.03 28.09
C GLN A 70 -19.64 40.77 27.48
N PRO A 71 -20.70 41.47 27.95
CA PRO A 71 -22.01 41.38 27.33
C PRO A 71 -21.96 41.90 25.90
N GLY A 72 -22.16 41.02 24.92
CA GLY A 72 -22.12 41.36 23.50
C GLY A 72 -22.82 40.32 22.61
N PRO A 73 -22.91 40.57 21.29
CA PRO A 73 -23.56 39.65 20.35
C PRO A 73 -22.95 38.24 20.40
N LEU A 74 -21.62 38.14 20.40
CA LEU A 74 -20.93 36.84 20.48
C LEU A 74 -21.21 36.13 21.80
N ALA A 75 -21.16 36.83 22.93
CA ALA A 75 -21.43 36.25 24.25
C ALA A 75 -22.88 35.71 24.35
N LYS A 76 -23.86 36.46 23.82
CA LYS A 76 -25.27 36.02 23.76
C LYS A 76 -25.48 34.82 22.85
N LEU A 77 -24.83 34.80 21.68
CA LEU A 77 -24.87 33.67 20.76
C LEU A 77 -24.22 32.42 21.38
N THR A 78 -23.09 32.60 22.06
CA THR A 78 -22.36 31.52 22.76
C THR A 78 -23.19 30.94 23.89
N GLN A 79 -23.78 31.78 24.74
CA GLN A 79 -24.73 31.36 25.78
C GLN A 79 -25.86 30.52 25.19
N LYS A 80 -26.53 31.02 24.13
CA LYS A 80 -27.63 30.31 23.47
C LYS A 80 -27.17 28.98 22.86
N HIS A 81 -25.98 28.95 22.28
CA HIS A 81 -25.39 27.75 21.71
C HIS A 81 -25.14 26.68 22.78
N LEU A 82 -24.44 27.04 23.86
CA LEU A 82 -24.15 26.13 24.98
C LEU A 82 -25.41 25.66 25.69
N ASP A 83 -26.37 26.55 25.93
CA ASP A 83 -27.65 26.20 26.56
C ASP A 83 -28.47 25.22 25.71
N ARG A 84 -28.39 25.33 24.38
CA ARG A 84 -29.02 24.37 23.46
C ARG A 84 -28.26 23.06 23.40
N LYS A 85 -26.92 23.12 23.30
CA LYS A 85 -26.04 21.95 23.16
C LYS A 85 -26.14 21.03 24.38
N TYR A 86 -26.22 21.61 25.57
CA TYR A 86 -26.24 20.89 26.85
C TYR A 86 -27.59 20.98 27.57
N ALA A 87 -28.69 21.06 26.81
CA ALA A 87 -30.03 21.24 27.37
C ALA A 87 -30.42 20.11 28.35
N ASN A 88 -29.98 18.88 28.08
CA ASN A 88 -30.27 17.71 28.92
C ASN A 88 -29.53 17.78 30.25
N GLU A 89 -28.23 18.10 30.24
CA GLU A 89 -27.42 18.27 31.44
C GLU A 89 -27.92 19.44 32.27
N LEU A 90 -28.31 20.55 31.62
CA LEU A 90 -28.94 21.68 32.30
C LEU A 90 -30.26 21.31 32.98
N LYS A 91 -31.09 20.49 32.34
CA LYS A 91 -32.32 19.97 32.95
C LYS A 91 -32.02 19.05 34.14
N ARG A 92 -30.97 18.22 34.04
CA ARG A 92 -30.50 17.33 35.11
C ARG A 92 -30.05 18.16 36.31
N PHE A 93 -29.08 19.04 36.12
CA PHE A 93 -28.44 19.85 37.17
C PHE A 93 -29.41 20.81 37.86
N ARG A 94 -30.46 21.28 37.20
CA ARG A 94 -31.52 22.11 37.81
C ARG A 94 -32.22 21.44 39.02
N GLN A 95 -32.10 20.11 39.15
CA GLN A 95 -32.66 19.37 40.28
C GLN A 95 -31.87 19.61 41.58
N ALA A 96 -30.58 19.93 41.50
CA ALA A 96 -29.76 20.25 42.68
C ALA A 96 -30.28 21.50 43.39
N LYS A 97 -30.50 21.40 44.70
CA LYS A 97 -31.05 22.48 45.54
C LYS A 97 -30.00 23.18 46.38
N ASP A 98 -28.83 22.57 46.54
CA ASP A 98 -27.72 23.09 47.31
C ASP A 98 -26.38 22.77 46.64
N VAL A 99 -25.31 23.29 47.24
CA VAL A 99 -23.92 23.10 46.78
C VAL A 99 -23.53 21.62 46.83
N GLN A 100 -24.00 20.87 47.83
CA GLN A 100 -23.61 19.47 48.05
C GLN A 100 -24.16 18.55 46.96
N ALA A 101 -25.46 18.65 46.67
CA ALA A 101 -26.09 17.92 45.57
C ALA A 101 -25.43 18.28 44.22
N LEU A 102 -25.09 19.55 44.02
CA LEU A 102 -24.39 19.99 42.81
C LEU A 102 -22.98 19.36 42.69
N ALA A 103 -22.25 19.28 43.79
CA ALA A 103 -20.94 18.65 43.85
C ALA A 103 -21.02 17.13 43.58
N GLU A 104 -22.01 16.44 44.13
CA GLU A 104 -22.23 15.01 43.88
C GLU A 104 -22.57 14.74 42.41
N MET A 105 -23.45 15.55 41.82
CA MET A 105 -23.78 15.47 40.40
C MET A 105 -22.58 15.73 39.49
N TRP A 106 -21.70 16.66 39.88
CA TRP A 106 -20.44 16.90 39.18
C TRP A 106 -19.50 15.70 39.28
N GLN A 107 -19.27 15.16 40.49
CA GLN A 107 -18.37 14.02 40.69
C GLN A 107 -18.83 12.79 39.90
N ALA A 108 -20.14 12.51 39.88
CA ALA A 108 -20.72 11.44 39.07
C ALA A 108 -20.49 11.66 37.57
N ALA A 109 -20.71 12.87 37.06
CA ALA A 109 -20.49 13.21 35.66
C ALA A 109 -19.01 13.12 35.27
N PHE A 110 -18.12 13.60 36.13
CA PHE A 110 -16.68 13.58 35.91
C PHE A 110 -16.14 12.15 35.85
N ALA A 111 -16.56 11.29 36.78
CA ALA A 111 -16.22 9.86 36.76
C ALA A 111 -16.75 9.13 35.52
N ALA A 112 -17.92 9.52 35.00
CA ALA A 112 -18.49 8.98 33.78
C ALA A 112 -17.88 9.56 32.48
N GLY A 113 -17.02 10.59 32.57
CA GLY A 113 -16.48 11.28 31.41
C GLY A 113 -17.45 12.26 30.71
N GLU A 114 -18.62 12.53 31.31
CA GLU A 114 -19.66 13.44 30.79
C GLU A 114 -19.36 14.92 31.12
N ILE A 115 -18.15 15.37 30.82
CA ILE A 115 -17.58 16.60 31.40
C ILE A 115 -18.14 17.89 30.80
N PRO A 116 -18.20 18.09 29.47
CA PRO A 116 -18.52 19.40 28.89
C PRO A 116 -19.86 19.99 29.36
N GLY A 117 -20.92 19.18 29.30
CA GLY A 117 -22.26 19.63 29.70
C GLY A 117 -22.42 19.79 31.21
N ALA A 118 -21.83 18.89 31.99
CA ALA A 118 -21.82 18.98 33.45
C ALA A 118 -21.04 20.22 33.94
N PHE A 119 -19.91 20.54 33.31
CA PHE A 119 -19.11 21.70 33.65
C PHE A 119 -19.88 23.00 33.36
N TRP A 120 -20.48 23.12 32.16
CA TRP A 120 -21.32 24.27 31.81
C TRP A 120 -22.51 24.43 32.77
N ALA A 121 -23.18 23.32 33.08
CA ALA A 121 -24.32 23.32 33.99
C ALA A 121 -23.94 23.73 35.41
N GLY A 122 -22.85 23.16 35.94
CA GLY A 122 -22.36 23.43 37.30
C GLY A 122 -21.85 24.85 37.47
N ILE A 123 -20.97 25.33 36.58
CA ILE A 123 -20.32 26.65 36.74
C ILE A 123 -21.30 27.83 36.59
N THR A 124 -22.42 27.61 35.91
CA THR A 124 -23.49 28.60 35.76
C THR A 124 -24.64 28.41 36.74
N HIS A 125 -24.62 27.38 37.58
CA HIS A 125 -25.73 27.04 38.46
C HIS A 125 -25.95 28.13 39.53
N PRO A 126 -27.20 28.50 39.86
CA PRO A 126 -27.50 29.49 40.91
C PRO A 126 -26.97 29.10 42.29
N CYS A 127 -26.99 27.79 42.61
CA CYS A 127 -26.49 27.28 43.89
C CYS A 127 -24.98 27.05 43.93
N ALA A 128 -24.24 27.19 42.81
CA ALA A 128 -22.79 27.03 42.86
C ALA A 128 -22.18 28.17 43.67
N ASP A 129 -21.40 27.89 44.71
CA ASP A 129 -20.59 28.90 45.36
C ASP A 129 -19.22 29.01 44.69
N GLU A 130 -18.43 30.00 45.10
CA GLU A 130 -17.10 30.25 44.55
C GLU A 130 -16.19 29.03 44.75
N ALA A 131 -16.23 28.41 45.93
CA ALA A 131 -15.42 27.23 46.26
C ALA A 131 -15.71 26.05 45.31
N LEU A 132 -16.97 25.75 45.04
CA LEU A 132 -17.35 24.70 44.11
C LEU A 132 -16.96 25.06 42.67
N MET A 133 -17.17 26.30 42.23
CA MET A 133 -16.74 26.73 40.90
C MET A 133 -15.23 26.55 40.69
N PHE A 134 -14.42 26.88 41.69
CA PHE A 134 -12.98 26.65 41.66
C PHE A 134 -12.62 25.18 41.60
N ARG A 135 -13.32 24.32 42.34
CA ARG A 135 -13.13 22.87 42.28
C ARG A 135 -13.42 22.32 40.88
N LEU A 136 -14.58 22.66 40.31
CA LEU A 136 -14.97 22.26 38.95
C LEU A 136 -13.92 22.72 37.92
N PHE A 137 -13.46 23.96 38.02
CA PHE A 137 -12.41 24.49 37.16
C PHE A 137 -11.09 23.74 37.34
N GLY A 138 -10.69 23.45 38.58
CA GLY A 138 -9.46 22.71 38.90
C GLY A 138 -9.48 21.29 38.32
N ASP A 139 -10.59 20.59 38.44
CA ASP A 139 -10.78 19.24 37.89
C ASP A 139 -10.62 19.25 36.35
N VAL A 140 -11.26 20.20 35.66
CA VAL A 140 -11.13 20.37 34.20
C VAL A 140 -9.72 20.78 33.80
N HIS A 141 -9.11 21.72 34.53
CA HIS A 141 -7.75 22.18 34.26
C HIS A 141 -6.72 21.05 34.37
N MET A 142 -6.82 20.24 35.42
CA MET A 142 -5.93 19.08 35.60
C MET A 142 -6.18 18.02 34.53
N LEU A 143 -7.43 17.79 34.13
CA LEU A 143 -7.73 16.89 33.03
C LEU A 143 -7.06 17.33 31.73
N SER A 144 -7.13 18.61 31.38
CA SER A 144 -6.44 19.13 30.19
C SER A 144 -4.92 18.92 30.27
N HIS A 145 -4.31 19.08 31.46
CA HIS A 145 -2.89 18.78 31.67
C HIS A 145 -2.57 17.29 31.45
N LEU A 146 -3.38 16.39 32.00
CA LEU A 146 -3.22 14.94 31.85
C LEU A 146 -3.38 14.49 30.39
N GLN A 147 -4.41 14.98 29.71
CA GLN A 147 -4.62 14.75 28.28
C GLN A 147 -3.41 15.25 27.48
N GLY A 148 -2.91 16.46 27.77
CA GLY A 148 -1.71 16.98 27.16
C GLY A 148 -0.48 16.09 27.37
N ALA A 149 -0.31 15.50 28.55
CA ALA A 149 0.79 14.57 28.83
C ALA A 149 0.66 13.26 28.04
N SER A 150 -0.53 12.66 28.00
CA SER A 150 -0.78 11.44 27.21
C SER A 150 -0.57 11.69 25.72
N LEU A 151 -1.08 12.80 25.20
CA LEU A 151 -0.96 13.18 23.79
C LEU A 151 0.49 13.35 23.36
N ARG A 152 1.40 13.80 24.24
CA ARG A 152 2.84 13.86 23.92
C ARG A 152 3.44 12.47 23.70
N ILE A 153 3.12 11.51 24.58
CA ILE A 153 3.56 10.12 24.43
C ILE A 153 2.99 9.50 23.15
N ASP A 154 1.71 9.75 22.88
CA ASP A 154 1.04 9.22 21.69
C ASP A 154 1.58 9.87 20.41
N MET A 155 1.93 11.16 20.44
CA MET A 155 2.57 11.86 19.33
C MET A 155 3.95 11.28 19.01
N GLU A 156 4.76 10.97 20.03
CA GLU A 156 6.06 10.31 19.84
C GLU A 156 5.89 8.93 19.19
N ARG A 157 4.93 8.13 19.67
CA ARG A 157 4.60 6.82 19.08
C ARG A 157 4.11 6.96 17.64
N PHE A 158 3.23 7.93 17.39
CA PHE A 158 2.69 8.20 16.06
C PHE A 158 3.80 8.58 15.08
N ASN A 159 4.69 9.50 15.46
CA ASN A 159 5.84 9.89 14.64
C ASN A 159 6.77 8.70 14.38
N ARG A 160 7.03 7.87 15.39
CA ARG A 160 7.81 6.63 15.21
C ARG A 160 7.17 5.71 14.17
N TYR A 161 5.87 5.44 14.27
CA TYR A 161 5.16 4.59 13.31
C TYR A 161 5.08 5.20 11.91
N ARG A 162 4.89 6.52 11.81
CA ARG A 162 4.89 7.27 10.55
C ARG A 162 6.17 7.05 9.75
N HIS A 163 7.32 6.87 10.41
CA HIS A 163 8.59 6.57 9.74
C HIS A 163 8.85 5.07 9.55
N LEU A 164 8.49 4.23 10.53
CA LEU A 164 8.75 2.79 10.47
C LEU A 164 7.90 2.07 9.42
N VAL A 165 6.62 2.43 9.28
CA VAL A 165 5.70 1.72 8.37
C VAL A 165 6.19 1.79 6.90
N PRO A 166 6.49 2.97 6.32
CA PRO A 166 6.99 3.03 4.95
C PRO A 166 8.36 2.34 4.79
N ARG A 167 9.22 2.40 5.80
CA ARG A 167 10.52 1.72 5.78
C ARG A 167 10.34 0.20 5.70
N LEU A 168 9.54 -0.39 6.58
CA LEU A 168 9.27 -1.82 6.60
C LEU A 168 8.57 -2.28 5.33
N GLN A 169 7.65 -1.47 4.78
CA GLN A 169 7.02 -1.75 3.49
C GLN A 169 8.04 -1.83 2.35
N ARG A 170 9.03 -0.91 2.31
CA ARG A 170 10.12 -0.95 1.32
C ARG A 170 11.02 -2.18 1.50
N GLU A 171 11.41 -2.49 2.73
CA GLU A 171 12.23 -3.67 3.05
C GLU A 171 11.52 -4.98 2.68
N LEU A 172 10.21 -5.08 2.98
CA LEU A 172 9.37 -6.21 2.60
C LEU A 172 9.25 -6.35 1.09
N HIS A 173 9.00 -5.24 0.37
CA HIS A 173 8.91 -5.26 -1.08
C HIS A 173 10.23 -5.70 -1.72
N LYS A 174 11.37 -5.17 -1.25
CA LYS A 174 12.69 -5.57 -1.71
C LYS A 174 12.93 -7.07 -1.49
N THR A 175 12.67 -7.56 -0.28
CA THR A 175 12.86 -8.98 0.06
C THR A 175 11.99 -9.89 -0.79
N ARG A 176 10.73 -9.52 -1.03
CA ARG A 176 9.82 -10.26 -1.92
C ARG A 176 10.33 -10.27 -3.37
N SER A 177 10.78 -9.13 -3.88
CA SER A 177 11.36 -9.02 -5.22
C SER A 177 12.64 -9.86 -5.39
N ASP A 178 13.53 -9.85 -4.39
CA ASP A 178 14.75 -10.65 -4.38
C ASP A 178 14.42 -12.16 -4.33
N ALA A 179 13.48 -12.56 -3.48
CA ALA A 179 13.03 -13.95 -3.39
C ALA A 179 12.39 -14.43 -4.71
N GLN A 180 11.55 -13.60 -5.33
CA GLN A 180 10.93 -13.92 -6.62
C GLN A 180 11.96 -14.07 -7.73
N ARG A 181 12.98 -13.20 -7.79
CA ARG A 181 14.08 -13.31 -8.76
C ARG A 181 14.89 -14.60 -8.56
N ARG A 182 15.19 -14.97 -7.31
CA ARG A 182 15.88 -16.22 -6.99
C ARG A 182 15.05 -17.44 -7.40
N LEU A 183 13.75 -17.42 -7.14
CA LEU A 183 12.84 -18.49 -7.56
C LEU A 183 12.83 -18.66 -9.08
N GLN A 184 12.67 -17.56 -9.83
CA GLN A 184 12.71 -17.57 -11.29
C GLN A 184 14.04 -18.08 -11.85
N ALA A 185 15.18 -17.71 -11.24
CA ALA A 185 16.48 -18.23 -11.64
C ALA A 185 16.57 -19.75 -11.44
N LYS A 186 16.07 -20.25 -10.31
CA LYS A 186 16.03 -21.69 -10.02
C LYS A 186 15.06 -22.46 -10.93
N GLU A 187 13.92 -21.88 -11.28
CA GLU A 187 12.99 -22.47 -12.26
C GLU A 187 13.65 -22.63 -13.64
N LYS A 188 14.40 -21.62 -14.10
CA LYS A 188 15.14 -21.69 -15.37
C LYS A 188 16.23 -22.77 -15.33
N GLU A 189 17.03 -22.78 -14.27
CA GLU A 189 18.07 -23.81 -14.06
C GLU A 189 17.44 -25.21 -14.08
N LEU A 190 16.33 -25.40 -13.37
CA LEU A 190 15.61 -26.67 -13.31
C LEU A 190 15.03 -27.09 -14.68
N MET A 191 14.55 -26.14 -15.50
CA MET A 191 14.13 -26.43 -16.87
C MET A 191 15.30 -26.89 -17.75
N GLU A 192 16.46 -26.23 -17.63
CA GLU A 192 17.68 -26.57 -18.36
C GLU A 192 18.18 -27.98 -17.98
N LEU A 193 18.30 -28.27 -16.68
CA LEU A 193 18.69 -29.62 -16.22
C LEU A 193 17.70 -30.69 -16.70
N ARG A 194 16.39 -30.40 -16.67
CA ARG A 194 15.38 -31.33 -17.22
C ARG A 194 15.56 -31.58 -18.71
N HIS A 195 15.99 -30.57 -19.48
CA HIS A 195 16.28 -30.74 -20.90
C HIS A 195 17.51 -31.62 -21.10
N GLN A 196 18.60 -31.35 -20.38
CA GLN A 196 19.83 -32.12 -20.44
C GLN A 196 19.59 -33.59 -20.06
N LEU A 197 18.78 -33.86 -19.03
CA LEU A 197 18.40 -35.22 -18.65
C LEU A 197 17.64 -35.95 -19.77
N ARG A 198 16.73 -35.26 -20.47
CA ARG A 198 16.03 -35.86 -21.63
C ARG A 198 17.00 -36.18 -22.77
N ASP A 199 17.94 -35.29 -23.05
CA ASP A 199 18.90 -35.47 -24.14
C ASP A 199 19.87 -36.62 -23.84
N LEU A 200 20.36 -36.70 -22.60
CA LEU A 200 21.20 -37.81 -22.13
C LEU A 200 20.44 -39.14 -22.18
N ALA A 201 19.16 -39.16 -21.78
CA ALA A 201 18.33 -40.36 -21.90
C ALA A 201 18.15 -40.79 -23.37
N ALA A 202 17.93 -39.85 -24.29
CA ALA A 202 17.81 -40.13 -25.71
C ALA A 202 19.12 -40.65 -26.31
N LEU A 203 20.27 -40.07 -25.93
CA LEU A 203 21.59 -40.54 -26.34
C LEU A 203 21.88 -41.95 -25.81
N SER A 204 21.57 -42.22 -24.55
CA SER A 204 21.72 -43.55 -23.94
C SER A 204 20.90 -44.60 -24.68
N HIS A 205 19.64 -44.30 -25.01
CA HIS A 205 18.79 -45.21 -25.80
C HIS A 205 19.36 -45.45 -27.21
N ARG A 206 19.88 -44.41 -27.87
CA ARG A 206 20.55 -44.55 -29.18
C ARG A 206 21.80 -45.42 -29.09
N LEU A 207 22.63 -45.22 -28.06
CA LEU A 207 23.83 -46.01 -27.82
C LEU A 207 23.47 -47.49 -27.63
N GLN A 208 22.50 -47.79 -26.76
CA GLN A 208 22.00 -49.15 -26.54
C GLN A 208 21.50 -49.80 -27.84
N ALA A 209 20.76 -49.06 -28.67
CA ALA A 209 20.31 -49.55 -29.97
C ALA A 209 21.49 -49.82 -30.93
N THR A 210 22.52 -48.97 -30.95
CA THR A 210 23.72 -49.20 -31.76
C THR A 210 24.55 -50.38 -31.27
N GLU A 211 24.71 -50.53 -29.95
CA GLU A 211 25.38 -51.69 -29.35
C GLU A 211 24.65 -52.99 -29.69
N GLN A 212 23.32 -52.99 -29.63
CA GLN A 212 22.54 -54.17 -30.01
C GLN A 212 22.71 -54.51 -31.49
N ARG A 213 22.72 -53.51 -32.36
CA ARG A 213 22.99 -53.70 -33.79
C ARG A 213 24.40 -54.25 -34.05
N LEU A 214 25.40 -53.73 -33.33
CA LEU A 214 26.77 -54.21 -33.43
C LEU A 214 26.88 -55.67 -32.98
N ARG A 215 26.30 -56.02 -31.83
CA ARG A 215 26.22 -57.41 -31.34
C ARG A 215 25.58 -58.35 -32.36
N ASN A 216 24.47 -57.94 -33.01
CA ASN A 216 23.82 -58.76 -34.04
C ASN A 216 24.68 -58.97 -35.30
N VAL A 217 25.61 -58.05 -35.60
CA VAL A 217 26.56 -58.17 -36.71
C VAL A 217 27.75 -59.06 -36.31
N GLU A 218 28.33 -58.83 -35.12
CA GLU A 218 29.47 -59.58 -34.59
C GLU A 218 29.16 -61.05 -34.36
N THR A 219 27.95 -61.37 -33.87
CA THR A 219 27.47 -62.75 -33.71
C THR A 219 27.22 -63.47 -35.04
N GLY A 220 27.34 -62.76 -36.18
CA GLY A 220 27.17 -63.34 -37.50
C GLY A 220 25.74 -63.79 -37.81
N GLU A 221 24.77 -63.55 -36.92
CA GLU A 221 23.40 -64.04 -37.09
C GLU A 221 22.75 -63.52 -38.38
N ALA A 222 23.00 -62.27 -38.74
CA ALA A 222 22.50 -61.70 -39.99
C ALA A 222 23.14 -62.39 -41.21
N HIS A 223 24.43 -62.70 -41.15
CA HIS A 223 25.14 -63.42 -42.20
C HIS A 223 24.64 -64.87 -42.31
N ALA A 224 24.53 -65.58 -41.19
CA ALA A 224 23.99 -66.94 -41.13
C ALA A 224 22.53 -67.01 -41.65
N ARG A 225 21.68 -66.03 -41.30
CA ARG A 225 20.31 -65.93 -41.85
C ARG A 225 20.29 -65.71 -43.36
N LEU A 226 21.15 -64.83 -43.88
CA LEU A 226 21.24 -64.56 -45.32
C LEU A 226 21.82 -65.76 -46.08
N GLN A 227 22.82 -66.42 -45.52
CA GLN A 227 23.45 -67.61 -46.10
C GLN A 227 22.44 -68.75 -46.20
N LYS A 228 21.67 -69.01 -45.14
CA LYS A 228 20.57 -69.97 -45.18
C LYS A 228 19.53 -69.65 -46.26
N ARG A 229 19.13 -68.39 -46.41
CA ARG A 229 18.18 -67.97 -47.47
C ARG A 229 18.76 -68.13 -48.87
N LEU A 230 20.06 -67.88 -49.04
CA LEU A 230 20.75 -68.09 -50.30
C LEU A 230 20.78 -69.58 -50.64
N ASP A 231 21.10 -70.43 -49.66
CA ASP A 231 21.10 -71.89 -49.83
C ASP A 231 19.70 -72.40 -50.19
N GLU A 232 18.65 -71.90 -49.53
CA GLU A 232 17.25 -72.22 -49.85
C GLU A 232 16.88 -71.80 -51.29
N ALA A 233 17.22 -70.56 -51.70
CA ALA A 233 16.94 -70.05 -53.04
C ALA A 233 17.73 -70.78 -54.14
N LEU A 234 18.99 -71.15 -53.86
CA LEU A 234 19.78 -71.97 -54.75
C LEU A 234 19.14 -73.36 -54.91
N ALA A 235 18.69 -73.97 -53.81
CA ALA A 235 17.97 -75.24 -53.86
C ALA A 235 16.67 -75.15 -54.69
N ASP A 236 15.95 -74.03 -54.62
CA ASP A 236 14.80 -73.75 -55.48
C ASP A 236 15.18 -73.62 -56.97
N CYS A 237 16.23 -72.86 -57.29
CA CYS A 237 16.75 -72.75 -58.65
C CYS A 237 17.17 -74.12 -59.20
N HIS A 238 17.85 -74.94 -58.40
CA HIS A 238 18.23 -76.31 -58.77
C HIS A 238 16.99 -77.19 -59.02
N ARG A 239 15.96 -77.10 -58.16
CA ARG A 239 14.68 -77.80 -58.38
C ARG A 239 14.02 -77.39 -59.69
N LEU A 240 13.98 -76.09 -59.99
CA LEU A 240 13.40 -75.56 -61.23
C LEU A 240 14.21 -75.96 -62.47
N ALA A 241 15.54 -75.94 -62.38
CA ALA A 241 16.44 -76.37 -63.46
C ALA A 241 16.33 -77.88 -63.74
N ALA A 242 16.19 -78.72 -62.70
CA ALA A 242 15.93 -80.15 -62.87
C ALA A 242 14.54 -80.45 -63.49
N ARG A 243 13.61 -79.49 -63.38
CA ARG A 243 12.28 -79.55 -63.98
C ARG A 243 12.25 -79.05 -65.44
N TRP A 244 13.35 -78.50 -65.95
CA TRP A 244 13.46 -77.97 -67.30
C TRP A 244 13.94 -79.05 -68.30
N PRO A 245 13.11 -79.54 -69.23
CA PRO A 245 13.54 -80.50 -70.24
C PRO A 245 14.52 -79.83 -71.21
N GLY A 246 15.67 -80.44 -71.43
CA GLY A 246 16.72 -79.88 -72.28
C GLY A 246 16.36 -79.87 -73.76
N ASP A 247 16.27 -78.67 -74.34
CA ASP A 247 16.46 -78.45 -75.77
C ASP A 247 17.61 -77.45 -75.96
N ARG A 248 18.81 -77.99 -76.22
CA ARG A 248 19.95 -77.21 -76.71
C ARG A 248 20.39 -77.78 -78.04
N GLY A 249 19.90 -77.19 -79.13
CA GLY A 249 20.38 -77.44 -80.47
C GLY A 249 20.07 -76.29 -81.41
N ARG A 250 21.14 -75.60 -81.88
CA ARG A 250 21.21 -74.64 -83.00
C ARG A 250 20.56 -73.26 -82.82
N LEU A 251 21.42 -72.24 -82.68
CA LEU A 251 21.79 -71.34 -83.78
C LEU A 251 22.84 -70.32 -83.30
N LEU A 252 24.04 -70.42 -83.87
CA LEU A 252 25.02 -69.35 -83.89
C LEU A 252 24.64 -68.32 -84.98
N THR A 253 25.07 -67.09 -84.75
CA THR A 253 25.35 -66.01 -85.73
C THR A 253 24.19 -65.34 -86.46
N ARG A 254 23.91 -64.08 -86.07
CA ARG A 254 23.97 -62.91 -86.98
C ARG A 254 23.79 -61.59 -86.21
N GLY A 255 24.65 -60.60 -86.51
CA GLY A 255 24.22 -59.20 -86.59
C GLY A 255 24.63 -58.27 -85.45
N SER A 256 25.79 -57.66 -85.61
CA SER A 256 26.26 -56.43 -84.98
C SER A 256 25.31 -55.23 -85.13
N HIS A 257 25.42 -54.30 -84.18
CA HIS A 257 25.02 -52.89 -84.18
C HIS A 257 23.56 -52.51 -83.87
N ARG A 258 23.33 -52.00 -82.65
CA ARG A 258 23.04 -50.56 -82.45
C ARG A 258 23.18 -50.15 -80.98
N SER A 259 23.93 -49.08 -80.80
CA SER A 259 24.05 -48.29 -79.57
C SER A 259 22.69 -47.80 -79.06
N GLY A 260 22.44 -47.96 -77.76
CA GLY A 260 21.29 -47.38 -77.08
C GLY A 260 21.53 -47.36 -75.57
N ARG A 261 22.28 -46.37 -75.09
CA ARG A 261 22.35 -46.02 -73.66
C ARG A 261 20.93 -45.70 -73.16
N ALA A 262 20.40 -46.51 -72.26
CA ALA A 262 19.27 -46.14 -71.41
C ALA A 262 19.83 -45.74 -70.02
N PRO A 263 19.66 -44.49 -69.57
CA PRO A 263 20.01 -44.13 -68.20
C PRO A 263 18.87 -44.55 -67.25
N LEU A 264 19.18 -45.41 -66.29
CA LEU A 264 18.35 -45.65 -65.11
C LEU A 264 18.29 -44.34 -64.30
N ARG A 265 17.08 -43.76 -64.22
CA ARG A 265 16.80 -42.56 -63.43
C ARG A 265 16.84 -42.89 -61.93
N HIS A 266 17.76 -42.26 -61.21
CA HIS A 266 17.64 -42.04 -59.78
C HIS A 266 16.63 -40.92 -59.49
N PRO A 267 15.68 -41.08 -58.55
CA PRO A 267 14.94 -39.94 -58.01
C PRO A 267 15.79 -39.23 -56.94
N ALA A 268 16.08 -37.95 -57.19
CA ALA A 268 16.66 -37.03 -56.22
C ALA A 268 15.62 -36.57 -55.17
N PRO A 269 16.04 -36.19 -53.95
CA PRO A 269 15.14 -35.78 -52.88
C PRO A 269 14.57 -34.37 -53.11
N ARG A 270 13.29 -34.21 -52.76
CA ARG A 270 12.57 -32.93 -52.76
C ARG A 270 13.04 -32.04 -51.61
N THR A 271 13.55 -30.87 -51.94
CA THR A 271 13.72 -29.74 -51.03
C THR A 271 12.41 -28.98 -50.85
N MET A 272 12.24 -28.44 -49.63
CA MET A 272 11.12 -27.62 -49.19
C MET A 272 11.01 -26.30 -49.95
N ALA A 273 9.79 -25.94 -50.34
CA ALA A 273 9.40 -24.58 -50.66
C ALA A 273 8.10 -24.23 -49.92
N SER A 274 8.24 -23.32 -48.95
CA SER A 274 7.38 -22.17 -48.68
C SER A 274 5.92 -22.24 -49.16
N LEU A 275 5.00 -22.37 -48.22
CA LEU A 275 3.63 -21.88 -48.36
C LEU A 275 3.44 -20.68 -47.43
N ARG A 276 3.28 -19.52 -48.07
CA ARG A 276 2.81 -18.26 -47.50
C ARG A 276 1.27 -18.22 -47.53
N ASN A 277 0.76 -17.43 -46.58
CA ASN A 277 -0.53 -16.73 -46.52
C ASN A 277 -1.73 -17.44 -45.86
N GLY A 278 -2.17 -16.81 -44.76
CA GLY A 278 -3.45 -17.05 -44.09
C GLY A 278 -3.64 -16.17 -42.84
N GLN A 279 -3.79 -14.85 -43.06
CA GLN A 279 -4.51 -13.83 -42.26
C GLN A 279 -4.99 -14.16 -40.83
N PHE A 280 -4.72 -13.30 -39.83
CA PHE A 280 -5.74 -12.82 -38.87
C PHE A 280 -5.30 -11.56 -38.07
N ARG A 281 -6.05 -10.47 -38.30
CA ARG A 281 -6.47 -9.29 -37.50
C ARG A 281 -5.55 -8.53 -36.50
N GLU A 282 -5.59 -7.19 -36.69
CA GLU A 282 -5.15 -6.09 -35.80
C GLU A 282 -5.85 -6.00 -34.43
N PRO A 283 -5.34 -5.13 -33.53
CA PRO A 283 -6.15 -3.96 -33.20
C PRO A 283 -5.42 -2.59 -33.28
N ARG A 284 -6.23 -1.60 -33.68
CA ARG A 284 -6.05 -0.14 -33.73
C ARG A 284 -5.30 0.49 -32.55
N ALA A 285 -4.37 1.38 -32.88
CA ALA A 285 -3.98 2.54 -32.05
C ALA A 285 -4.28 3.82 -32.83
N VAL A 286 -4.97 4.79 -32.22
CA VAL A 286 -5.29 6.10 -32.79
C VAL A 286 -4.67 7.19 -31.92
N GLY A 287 -3.85 8.02 -32.57
CA GLY A 287 -3.52 9.43 -32.29
C GLY A 287 -2.78 9.76 -30.98
N GLY A 288 -1.76 10.61 -30.94
CA GLY A 288 -1.17 11.48 -31.94
C GLY A 288 -0.49 12.66 -31.25
N VAL A 289 0.58 13.17 -31.87
CA VAL A 289 1.19 14.52 -31.73
C VAL A 289 1.91 14.81 -30.39
N GLY A 290 3.16 15.29 -30.29
CA GLY A 290 4.19 15.69 -31.26
C GLY A 290 5.41 16.32 -30.55
N ILE A 291 6.53 16.48 -31.29
CA ILE A 291 7.48 17.64 -31.34
C ILE A 291 8.21 18.01 -30.01
N VAL A 292 9.52 18.31 -29.85
CA VAL A 292 10.76 18.45 -30.68
C VAL A 292 11.97 18.64 -29.71
N CYS A 293 13.16 18.24 -30.18
CA CYS A 293 14.55 18.68 -29.93
C CYS A 293 15.11 19.15 -28.56
N THR A 294 16.11 18.38 -28.11
CA THR A 294 17.52 18.73 -27.79
C THR A 294 17.94 20.15 -27.36
N ALA A 295 18.47 20.21 -26.14
CA ALA A 295 19.78 20.74 -25.70
C ALA A 295 20.43 21.95 -26.39
N ALA A 296 20.76 22.96 -25.57
CA ALA A 296 21.86 23.91 -25.80
C ALA A 296 22.52 24.32 -24.46
N GLN A 297 23.77 24.77 -24.57
CA GLN A 297 24.84 24.79 -23.57
C GLN A 297 25.06 26.14 -22.86
N ASN A 298 25.78 26.06 -21.72
CA ASN A 298 26.82 26.96 -21.15
C ASN A 298 26.49 28.38 -20.61
N GLY A 299 27.00 28.64 -19.39
CA GLY A 299 27.38 29.98 -18.90
C GLY A 299 27.62 30.06 -17.37
N PRO A 300 28.68 30.71 -16.84
CA PRO A 300 29.23 30.45 -15.50
C PRO A 300 29.01 31.57 -14.44
N SER A 301 29.45 31.30 -13.21
CA SER A 301 30.09 32.20 -12.21
C SER A 301 29.48 32.26 -10.78
N SER A 302 30.37 31.92 -9.82
CA SER A 302 30.58 32.47 -8.47
C SER A 302 29.40 32.77 -7.52
N SER A 303 29.40 32.12 -6.34
CA SER A 303 29.62 32.78 -5.03
C SER A 303 29.56 31.80 -3.85
N VAL A 304 30.58 31.87 -2.99
CA VAL A 304 30.72 31.35 -1.60
C VAL A 304 30.29 32.52 -0.68
N PRO A 305 29.62 32.38 0.50
CA PRO A 305 30.07 31.68 1.73
C PRO A 305 28.91 31.02 2.52
N GLY A 306 29.06 30.34 3.67
CA GLY A 306 30.17 30.06 4.57
C GLY A 306 29.72 29.02 5.61
N CYS A 307 30.65 28.20 6.08
CA CYS A 307 30.46 27.30 7.20
C CYS A 307 30.71 28.08 8.51
N GLY A 308 29.67 28.19 9.34
CA GLY A 308 29.78 28.63 10.74
C GLY A 308 29.29 27.50 11.63
N GLY A 309 30.21 26.87 12.36
CA GLY A 309 29.91 25.77 13.27
C GLY A 309 29.24 26.23 14.55
N THR A 310 28.41 25.37 15.13
CA THR A 310 28.16 25.34 16.57
C THR A 310 27.72 23.92 16.95
N THR A 311 28.62 23.14 17.53
CA THR A 311 28.26 21.92 18.26
C THR A 311 28.54 22.16 19.74
N ILE A 312 27.48 21.91 20.49
CA ILE A 312 27.25 22.20 21.89
C ILE A 312 28.03 21.21 22.76
N CYS A 313 28.66 21.74 23.82
CA CYS A 313 29.25 20.99 24.91
C CYS A 313 28.22 20.09 25.59
N THR A 314 28.54 18.80 25.68
CA THR A 314 28.00 17.86 26.67
C THR A 314 28.64 18.14 28.03
N SER A 315 27.83 18.52 29.01
CA SER A 315 28.20 18.43 30.43
C SER A 315 27.27 17.44 31.10
N ALA A 316 27.83 16.30 31.47
CA ALA A 316 27.30 15.38 32.45
C ALA A 316 27.81 15.81 33.82
N VAL A 317 26.91 16.08 34.77
CA VAL A 317 26.89 15.63 36.18
C VAL A 317 25.44 15.71 36.64
#